data_AF-A0A7X6DBG0-F1
#
_entry.id   AF-A0A7X6DBG0-F1
#
_cell.length_a   1.000
_cell.length_b   1.000
_cell.length_c   1.000
_cell.angle_alpha   90.00
_cell.angle_beta   90.00
_cell.angle_gamma   90.00
#
_symmetry.space_group_name_H-M   'P 1'
#
loop_
_entity.id
_entity.type
_entity.pdbx_description
1 polymer ?
#
loop_
_entity_poly.entity_id
_entity_poly.type
_entity_poly.pdbx_seq_one_letter_code
_entity_poly.pdbx_strand_id
1 'polypeptide(L)'
;MYGGAGTGKSHLLVGVLKNINELSSDKRCLFVSVPKLLSNIKKSFNEPYNERGEAYYMQLLADSDVLGLDDIGGELSMNTNKQATDFTINILCNILNAREGKSTLFTSNLTIEQLSELMDERIISRVKTNVIYMDFNNISDKRPIANTLNK
;
A
#
# COMPACT_ATOMS: atom_id res chain seq x y z
N MET A 1 4.22 4.68 6.67
CA MET A 1 3.36 5.25 7.74
C MET A 1 2.66 4.10 8.44
N TYR A 2 2.70 4.02 9.76
CA TYR A 2 2.02 2.95 10.50
C TYR A 2 1.29 3.50 11.73
N GLY A 3 0.20 2.84 12.13
CA GLY A 3 -0.54 3.17 13.36
C GLY A 3 -2.03 2.83 13.28
N GLY A 4 -2.82 3.24 14.26
CA GLY A 4 -4.25 2.89 14.35
C GLY A 4 -5.13 3.37 13.19
N ALA A 5 -6.33 2.80 13.05
CA ALA A 5 -7.31 3.23 12.05
C ALA A 5 -7.82 4.66 12.32
N GLY A 6 -8.11 5.41 11.26
CA GLY A 6 -8.69 6.76 11.39
C GLY A 6 -7.73 7.87 11.83
N THR A 7 -6.44 7.58 11.92
CA THR A 7 -5.39 8.53 12.34
C THR A 7 -4.88 9.45 11.22
N GLY A 8 -5.39 9.28 9.99
CA GLY A 8 -5.07 10.15 8.85
C GLY A 8 -3.95 9.64 7.92
N LYS A 9 -3.45 8.42 8.08
CA LYS A 9 -2.38 7.84 7.23
C LYS A 9 -2.69 7.91 5.73
N SER A 10 -3.86 7.39 5.32
CA SER A 10 -4.30 7.40 3.92
C SER A 10 -4.52 8.81 3.40
N HIS A 11 -5.03 9.71 4.26
CA HIS A 11 -5.23 11.12 3.93
C HIS A 11 -3.89 11.82 3.65
N LEU A 12 -2.88 11.62 4.53
CA LEU A 12 -1.54 12.16 4.32
C LEU A 12 -0.91 11.58 3.05
N LEU A 13 -1.02 10.27 2.83
CA LEU A 13 -0.49 9.62 1.62
C LEU A 13 -1.06 10.27 0.36
N VAL A 14 -2.39 10.45 0.28
CA VAL A 14 -3.05 11.11 -0.85
C VAL A 14 -2.61 12.57 -0.97
N GLY A 15 -2.50 13.29 0.15
CA GLY A 15 -2.03 14.68 0.15
C GLY A 15 -0.61 14.83 -0.42
N VAL A 16 0.30 13.93 -0.04
CA VAL A 16 1.68 13.91 -0.59
C VAL A 16 1.66 13.63 -2.09
N LEU A 17 0.93 12.61 -2.55
CA LEU A 17 0.84 12.29 -3.98
C LEU A 17 0.24 13.46 -4.79
N LYS A 18 -0.82 14.10 -4.30
CA LYS A 18 -1.42 15.27 -4.94
C LYS A 18 -0.43 16.41 -5.05
N ASN A 19 0.24 16.75 -3.95
CA ASN A 19 1.22 17.83 -3.93
C ASN A 19 2.38 17.57 -4.91
N ILE A 20 2.91 16.34 -5.00
CA ILE A 20 3.94 15.99 -6.00
C ILE A 20 3.39 16.19 -7.42
N ASN A 21 2.17 15.71 -7.68
CA ASN A 21 1.54 15.78 -8.98
C ASN A 21 1.19 17.23 -9.40
N GLU A 22 0.94 18.13 -8.44
CA GLU A 22 0.71 19.55 -8.68
C GLU A 22 2.03 20.31 -8.94
N LEU A 23 3.11 19.91 -8.27
CA LEU A 23 4.43 20.55 -8.40
C LEU A 23 5.27 20.02 -9.56
N SER A 24 4.91 18.89 -10.14
CA SER A 24 5.67 18.22 -11.20
C SER A 24 4.86 18.15 -12.49
N SER A 25 5.50 18.34 -13.65
CA SER A 25 4.84 18.23 -14.96
C SER A 25 5.10 16.90 -15.68
N ASP A 26 6.06 16.12 -15.18
CA ASP A 26 6.59 14.91 -15.81
C ASP A 26 6.45 13.65 -14.95
N LYS A 27 5.94 13.77 -13.71
CA LYS A 27 5.82 12.67 -12.76
C LYS A 27 4.43 12.05 -12.77
N ARG A 28 4.38 10.73 -12.92
CA ARG A 28 3.16 9.93 -12.79
C ARG A 28 3.01 9.43 -11.35
N CYS A 29 2.09 10.02 -10.60
CA CYS A 29 1.74 9.57 -9.25
C CYS A 29 0.56 8.59 -9.30
N LEU A 30 0.67 7.46 -8.60
CA LEU A 30 -0.39 6.45 -8.54
C LEU A 30 -0.76 6.15 -7.08
N PHE A 31 -2.05 6.21 -6.78
CA PHE A 31 -2.63 5.77 -5.50
C PHE A 31 -3.35 4.44 -5.69
N VAL A 32 -3.09 3.47 -4.81
CA VAL A 32 -3.67 2.13 -4.89
C VAL A 32 -4.08 1.64 -3.51
N SER A 33 -5.34 1.24 -3.39
CA SER A 33 -5.80 0.43 -2.27
C SER A 33 -5.36 -1.02 -2.48
N VAL A 34 -4.56 -1.55 -1.56
CA VAL A 34 -4.03 -2.92 -1.61
C VAL A 34 -5.16 -3.97 -1.61
N PRO A 35 -6.18 -3.89 -0.72
CA PRO A 35 -7.35 -4.77 -0.79
C PRO A 35 -8.01 -4.80 -2.17
N LYS A 36 -8.18 -3.63 -2.80
CA LYS A 36 -8.83 -3.51 -4.10
C LYS A 36 -7.97 -4.11 -5.22
N LEU A 37 -6.66 -3.86 -5.18
CA LEU A 37 -5.69 -4.43 -6.11
C LEU A 37 -5.74 -5.96 -6.07
N LEU A 38 -5.60 -6.55 -4.88
CA LEU A 38 -5.61 -8.01 -4.71
C LEU A 38 -6.95 -8.62 -5.15
N SER A 39 -8.07 -7.96 -4.82
CA SER A 39 -9.40 -8.39 -5.29
C SER A 39 -9.49 -8.39 -6.81
N ASN A 40 -8.99 -7.35 -7.48
CA ASN A 40 -9.00 -7.27 -8.93
C ASN A 40 -8.09 -8.32 -9.59
N ILE A 41 -6.90 -8.56 -9.05
CA ILE A 41 -6.00 -9.61 -9.55
C ILE A 41 -6.67 -10.98 -9.41
N LYS A 42 -7.22 -11.30 -8.22
CA LYS A 42 -7.93 -12.58 -8.01
C LYS A 42 -9.11 -12.76 -8.95
N LYS A 43 -9.89 -11.70 -9.21
CA LYS A 43 -11.00 -11.73 -10.17
C LYS A 43 -10.54 -12.06 -11.58
N SER A 44 -9.39 -11.53 -12.00
CA SER A 44 -8.85 -11.75 -13.35
C SER A 44 -8.57 -13.23 -13.65
N PHE A 45 -8.29 -14.05 -12.64
CA PHE A 45 -8.08 -15.49 -12.82
C PHE A 45 -9.35 -16.23 -13.30
N ASN A 46 -10.53 -15.68 -13.02
CA ASN A 46 -11.81 -16.24 -13.45
C ASN A 46 -12.34 -15.58 -14.73
N GLU A 47 -11.65 -14.57 -15.27
CA GLU A 47 -12.06 -13.79 -16.43
C GLU A 47 -10.93 -13.75 -17.48
N PRO A 48 -10.58 -14.89 -18.12
CA PRO A 48 -9.40 -15.00 -18.97
C PRO A 48 -9.45 -14.13 -20.24
N TYR A 49 -10.63 -13.64 -20.61
CA TYR A 49 -10.82 -12.72 -21.75
C TYR A 49 -10.70 -11.24 -21.36
N ASN A 50 -10.50 -10.92 -20.08
CA ASN A 50 -10.29 -9.56 -19.62
C ASN A 50 -8.82 -9.18 -19.81
N GLU A 51 -8.55 -8.06 -20.48
CA GLU A 51 -7.19 -7.57 -20.74
C GLU A 51 -6.45 -7.15 -19.45
N ARG A 52 -7.16 -7.01 -18.31
CA ARG A 52 -6.61 -6.53 -17.04
C ARG A 52 -6.31 -7.65 -16.06
N GLY A 53 -5.29 -8.45 -16.37
CA GLY A 53 -4.73 -9.49 -15.49
C GLY A 53 -3.67 -8.98 -14.51
N GLU A 54 -3.04 -9.90 -13.76
CA GLU A 54 -1.93 -9.59 -12.84
C GLU A 54 -0.82 -8.78 -13.54
N ALA A 55 -0.37 -9.23 -14.70
CA ALA A 55 0.69 -8.58 -15.46
C ALA A 55 0.37 -7.11 -15.82
N TYR A 56 -0.89 -6.82 -16.15
CA TYR A 56 -1.36 -5.47 -16.44
C TYR A 56 -1.22 -4.55 -15.22
N TYR A 57 -1.70 -4.99 -14.06
CA TYR A 57 -1.58 -4.20 -12.83
C TYR A 57 -0.11 -4.04 -12.42
N MET A 58 0.68 -5.10 -12.53
CA MET A 58 2.12 -5.06 -12.23
C MET A 58 2.86 -4.05 -13.10
N GLN A 59 2.56 -4.00 -14.40
CA GLN A 59 3.15 -3.01 -15.30
C GLN A 59 2.74 -1.59 -14.92
N LEU A 60 1.45 -1.35 -14.67
CA LEU A 60 0.95 -0.03 -14.25
C LEU A 60 1.63 0.46 -12.95
N LEU A 61 1.82 -0.44 -11.98
CA LEU A 61 2.50 -0.15 -10.72
C LEU A 61 4.00 0.07 -10.92
N ALA A 62 4.65 -0.68 -11.81
CA ALA A 62 6.07 -0.53 -12.10
C ALA A 62 6.38 0.78 -12.82
N ASP A 63 5.51 1.20 -13.75
CA ASP A 63 5.73 2.35 -14.62
C ASP A 63 5.54 3.70 -13.92
N SER A 64 4.82 3.76 -12.78
CA SER A 64 4.63 5.03 -12.07
C SER A 64 5.93 5.56 -11.46
N ASP A 65 6.12 6.88 -11.43
CA ASP A 65 7.27 7.50 -10.78
C ASP A 65 7.16 7.43 -9.25
N VAL A 66 5.96 7.70 -8.74
CA VAL A 66 5.65 7.67 -7.31
C VAL A 66 4.42 6.80 -7.09
N LEU A 67 4.53 5.81 -6.20
CA LEU A 67 3.42 4.91 -5.87
C LEU A 67 3.05 5.07 -4.39
N GLY A 68 1.75 5.23 -4.13
CA GLY A 68 1.17 5.09 -2.80
C GLY A 68 0.38 3.79 -2.69
N LEU A 69 0.84 2.87 -1.86
CA LEU A 69 0.17 1.62 -1.49
C LEU A 69 -0.56 1.80 -0.15
N ASP A 70 -1.88 1.94 -0.21
CA ASP A 70 -2.70 2.13 0.98
C ASP A 70 -3.19 0.80 1.56
N ASP A 71 -3.07 0.69 2.88
CA ASP A 71 -3.56 -0.39 3.72
C ASP A 71 -2.94 -1.76 3.43
N ILE A 72 -1.59 -1.85 3.43
CA ILE A 72 -0.89 -3.15 3.32
C ILE A 72 -1.16 -4.05 4.53
N GLY A 73 -1.43 -3.44 5.70
CA GLY A 73 -1.56 -4.17 6.97
C GLY A 73 -2.92 -4.81 7.18
N GLY A 74 -4.00 -4.25 6.64
CA GLY A 74 -5.34 -4.82 6.74
C GLY A 74 -5.43 -6.24 6.19
N GLU A 75 -4.88 -6.47 4.99
CA GLU A 75 -4.88 -7.80 4.34
C GLU A 75 -3.98 -8.80 5.07
N LEU A 76 -2.83 -8.36 5.57
CA LEU A 76 -1.89 -9.24 6.27
C LEU A 76 -2.40 -9.66 7.66
N SER A 77 -3.16 -8.79 8.35
CA SER A 77 -3.70 -9.06 9.68
C SER A 77 -4.98 -9.91 9.68
N MET A 78 -5.74 -9.92 8.58
CA MET A 78 -7.09 -10.53 8.52
C MET A 78 -7.07 -11.97 7.97
N ASN A 79 -5.97 -12.43 7.38
CA ASN A 79 -5.89 -13.74 6.75
C ASN A 79 -5.37 -14.81 7.71
N THR A 80 -6.27 -15.64 8.24
CA THR A 80 -5.92 -16.87 8.99
C THR A 80 -5.50 -18.03 8.06
N ASN A 81 -5.73 -17.87 6.75
CA ASN A 81 -5.35 -18.85 5.73
C ASN A 81 -3.95 -18.52 5.18
N LYS A 82 -3.00 -19.42 5.44
CA LYS A 82 -1.61 -19.31 4.97
C LYS A 82 -1.49 -19.02 3.47
N GLN A 83 -2.29 -19.67 2.62
CA GLN A 83 -2.21 -19.46 1.16
C GLN A 83 -2.63 -18.05 0.73
N ALA A 84 -3.63 -17.47 1.40
CA ALA A 84 -4.07 -16.10 1.10
C ALA A 84 -3.03 -15.06 1.54
N THR A 85 -2.37 -15.33 2.67
CA THR A 85 -1.24 -14.54 3.17
C THR A 85 -0.05 -14.64 2.22
N ASP A 86 0.33 -15.85 1.79
CA ASP A 86 1.43 -16.09 0.85
C ASP A 86 1.18 -15.38 -0.50
N PHE A 87 -0.05 -15.45 -1.04
CA PHE A 87 -0.41 -14.73 -2.25
C PHE A 87 -0.24 -13.22 -2.09
N THR A 88 -0.74 -12.66 -0.99
CA THR A 88 -0.64 -11.22 -0.69
C THR A 88 0.81 -10.78 -0.58
N ILE A 89 1.62 -11.53 0.17
CA ILE A 89 3.05 -11.28 0.33
C ILE A 89 3.72 -11.31 -1.04
N ASN A 90 3.52 -12.36 -1.85
CA ASN A 90 4.14 -12.49 -3.17
C ASN A 90 3.84 -11.31 -4.10
N ILE A 91 2.59 -10.83 -4.13
CA ILE A 91 2.23 -9.64 -4.92
C ILE A 91 2.95 -8.40 -4.40
N LEU A 92 2.93 -8.14 -3.09
CA LEU A 92 3.64 -6.99 -2.50
C LEU A 92 5.14 -7.06 -2.78
N CYS A 93 5.73 -8.26 -2.71
CA CYS A 93 7.12 -8.52 -3.06
C CYS A 93 7.43 -8.13 -4.49
N ASN A 94 6.61 -8.59 -5.44
CA ASN A 94 6.79 -8.30 -6.86
C ASN A 94 6.69 -6.80 -7.13
N ILE A 95 5.78 -6.09 -6.45
CA ILE A 95 5.62 -4.64 -6.59
C ILE A 95 6.87 -3.91 -6.10
N LEU A 96 7.36 -4.24 -4.90
CA LEU A 96 8.56 -3.61 -4.35
C LEU A 96 9.80 -3.88 -5.19
N ASN A 97 9.92 -5.09 -5.76
CA ASN A 97 11.03 -5.45 -6.66
C ASN A 97 10.99 -4.67 -7.97
N ALA A 98 9.82 -4.60 -8.62
CA ALA A 98 9.66 -3.89 -9.89
C ALA A 98 9.86 -2.37 -9.76
N ARG A 99 9.85 -1.87 -8.52
CA ARG A 99 10.00 -0.45 -8.17
C ARG A 99 11.30 -0.14 -7.47
N GLU A 100 12.31 -1.00 -7.57
CA GLU A 100 13.64 -0.73 -7.03
C GLU A 100 14.17 0.61 -7.57
N GLY A 101 14.64 1.48 -6.66
CA GLY A 101 15.09 2.83 -6.99
C GLY A 101 13.98 3.87 -7.23
N LYS A 102 12.69 3.49 -7.20
CA LYS A 102 11.55 4.41 -7.33
C LYS A 102 10.87 4.69 -5.99
N SER A 103 10.35 5.91 -5.84
CA SER A 103 9.67 6.32 -4.60
C SER A 103 8.37 5.54 -4.38
N THR A 104 8.24 4.92 -3.21
CA THR A 104 7.04 4.19 -2.81
C THR A 104 6.66 4.58 -1.38
N LEU A 105 5.43 5.04 -1.20
CA LEU A 105 4.82 5.33 0.09
C LEU A 105 3.83 4.22 0.42
N PHE A 106 3.76 3.81 1.68
CA PHE A 106 2.75 2.84 2.10
C PHE A 106 2.19 3.15 3.49
N THR A 107 0.94 2.75 3.70
CA THR A 107 0.26 2.82 5.01
C THR A 107 -0.01 1.42 5.54
N SER A 108 0.15 1.23 6.85
CA SER A 108 -0.10 -0.04 7.52
C SER A 108 -0.75 0.17 8.88
N ASN A 109 -1.55 -0.79 9.33
CA ASN A 109 -1.95 -0.90 10.73
C ASN A 109 -0.98 -1.77 11.57
N LEU A 110 -0.01 -2.40 10.91
CA LEU A 110 1.05 -3.20 11.51
C LEU A 110 2.32 -2.38 11.67
N THR A 111 3.08 -2.62 12.75
CA THR A 111 4.44 -2.08 12.92
C THR A 111 5.42 -2.75 11.97
N ILE A 112 6.63 -2.21 11.86
CA ILE A 112 7.67 -2.82 11.02
C ILE A 112 8.14 -4.17 11.57
N GLU A 113 8.13 -4.34 12.89
CA GLU A 113 8.44 -5.60 13.56
C GLU A 113 7.40 -6.65 13.19
N GLN A 114 6.11 -6.33 13.29
CA GLN A 114 5.02 -7.22 12.89
C GLN A 114 5.06 -7.56 11.40
N LEU A 115 5.36 -6.58 10.55
CA LEU A 115 5.57 -6.83 9.12
C LEU A 115 6.80 -7.73 8.87
N SER A 116 7.83 -7.65 9.71
CA SER A 116 9.05 -8.47 9.61
C SER A 116 8.83 -9.94 9.96
N GLU A 117 7.81 -10.25 10.75
CA GLU A 117 7.42 -11.63 11.05
C GLU A 117 6.63 -12.27 9.91
N LEU A 118 6.01 -11.45 9.06
CA LEU A 118 5.13 -11.91 7.98
C LEU A 118 5.85 -11.99 6.64
N MET A 119 6.83 -11.12 6.38
CA MET A 119 7.52 -11.04 5.10
C MET A 119 8.93 -11.63 5.16
N ASP A 120 9.36 -12.24 4.06
CA ASP A 120 10.72 -12.79 3.93
C ASP A 120 11.81 -11.72 4.20
N GLU A 121 12.96 -12.15 4.74
CA GLU A 121 14.09 -11.28 5.09
C GLU A 121 14.52 -10.36 3.93
N ARG A 122 14.43 -10.84 2.69
CA ARG A 122 14.80 -10.07 1.50
C ARG A 122 13.90 -8.84 1.29
N ILE A 123 12.63 -8.95 1.65
CA ILE A 123 11.66 -7.85 1.56
C ILE A 123 11.90 -6.86 2.68
N ILE A 124 12.12 -7.38 3.88
CA ILE A 124 12.38 -6.56 5.05
C ILE A 124 13.66 -5.76 4.90
N SER A 125 14.70 -6.34 4.30
CA SER A 125 15.90 -5.60 3.91
C SER A 125 15.55 -4.39 3.03
N ARG A 126 14.66 -4.55 2.04
CA ARG A 126 14.24 -3.45 1.14
C ARG A 126 13.33 -2.43 1.81
N VAL A 127 12.40 -2.90 2.65
CA VAL A 127 11.49 -2.03 3.42
C VAL A 127 12.25 -1.31 4.55
N LYS A 128 13.43 -1.80 4.96
CA LYS A 128 14.30 -1.13 5.94
C LYS A 128 15.35 -0.22 5.31
N THR A 129 15.74 -0.46 4.07
CA THR A 129 16.78 0.32 3.39
C THR A 129 16.21 1.64 2.85
N ASN A 130 16.80 2.77 3.22
CA ASN A 130 16.40 4.12 2.76
C ASN A 130 14.93 4.48 3.02
N VAL A 131 14.36 3.99 4.13
CA VAL A 131 12.96 4.24 4.48
C VAL A 131 12.81 5.29 5.58
N ILE A 132 11.85 6.18 5.38
CA ILE A 132 11.39 7.13 6.39
C ILE A 132 10.16 6.55 7.07
N TYR A 133 10.25 6.37 8.38
CA TYR A 133 9.15 5.92 9.21
C TYR A 133 8.38 7.10 9.76
N MET A 134 7.05 6.98 9.77
CA MET A 134 6.16 7.90 10.45
C MET A 134 5.18 7.10 11.30
N ASP A 135 5.25 7.34 12.60
CA ASP A 135 4.45 6.69 13.64
C ASP A 135 3.18 7.49 13.91
N PHE A 136 2.02 6.84 13.76
CA PHE A 136 0.69 7.39 13.99
C PHE A 136 0.01 6.76 15.23
N ASN A 137 0.70 5.95 16.03
CA ASN A 137 0.11 5.26 17.19
C ASN A 137 -0.41 6.22 18.27
N ASN A 138 0.20 7.40 18.40
CA ASN A 138 -0.20 8.39 19.40
C ASN A 138 -1.21 9.43 18.86
N ILE A 139 -1.84 9.16 17.71
CA ILE A 139 -2.85 10.02 17.12
C ILE A 139 -4.23 9.38 17.35
N SER A 140 -5.19 10.15 17.87
CA SER A 140 -6.56 9.67 18.03
C SER A 140 -7.31 9.57 16.70
N ASP A 141 -8.26 8.65 16.62
CA ASP A 141 -9.15 8.52 15.45
C ASP A 141 -9.92 9.83 15.23
N LYS A 142 -9.77 10.42 14.04
CA LYS A 142 -10.38 11.69 13.66
C LYS A 142 -11.72 11.53 12.94
N ARG A 143 -12.10 10.32 12.53
CA ARG A 143 -13.37 10.04 11.84
C ARG A 143 -14.59 10.41 12.69
N PRO A 144 -14.64 10.15 14.02
CA PRO A 144 -15.78 10.54 14.84
C PRO A 144 -15.98 12.06 14.91
N ILE A 145 -14.89 12.84 14.90
CA ILE A 145 -14.92 14.30 15.05
C ILE A 145 -15.52 14.98 13.80
N ALA A 146 -15.30 14.42 12.61
CA ALA A 146 -15.87 14.93 11.36
C ALA A 146 -17.42 14.88 11.35
N ASN A 147 -18.03 13.93 12.05
CA ASN A 147 -19.49 13.81 12.13
C ASN A 147 -20.13 14.86 13.07
N THR A 148 -19.34 15.48 13.94
CA THR A 148 -19.82 16.50 14.89
C THR A 148 -19.77 17.91 14.32
N LEU A 149 -18.96 18.15 13.27
CA LEU A 149 -18.81 19.47 12.61
C LEU A 149 -19.89 19.74 11.54
N ASN A 150 -20.68 18.73 11.19
CA ASN A 150 -21.81 18.85 10.24
C ASN A 150 -23.19 18.84 10.95
N LYS A 151 -23.23 19.19 12.23
CA LYS A 151 -24.45 19.45 13.01
C LYS A 151 -24.39 20.88 13.55
#